data_AF-A0AAW2WF69-F1
#
_entry.id   AF-A0AAW2WF69-F1
#
_cell.length_a   1.000
_cell.length_b   1.000
_cell.length_c   1.000
_cell.angle_alpha   90.00
_cell.angle_beta   90.00
_cell.angle_gamma   90.00
#
_symmetry.space_group_name_H-M   'P 1'
#
loop_
_entity.id
_entity.type
_entity.pdbx_description
1 polymer ?
#
loop_
_entity_poly.entity_id
_entity_poly.type
_entity_poly.pdbx_seq_one_letter_code
_entity_poly.pdbx_strand_id
1 'polypeptide(L)'
;MKIKFPVVGGVGEVQADTLQARKCYVEAIKRGRKRILKEASGEENSNKQGKDSMPRPELKEEAPVAVQPMEELLTVELIPGDPDKITKIGSKMKEDVREQVINCLRKNKDIFAWTSKDLEGIDPSVITHHLNLDPTIKPVKQKKRHFRPEKDKIIQGEVNKLLAAGHVREIQFPEWLSNVVLVPKPGEK
;
A
#
# COMPACT_ATOMS: atom_id res chain seq x y z
N MET A 1 -16.03 0.77 -2.64
CA MET A 1 -15.42 1.37 -3.85
C MET A 1 -16.31 1.01 -5.04
N LYS A 2 -16.61 1.93 -5.95
CA LYS A 2 -17.58 1.72 -7.05
C LYS A 2 -16.85 1.74 -8.38
N ILE A 3 -16.92 0.64 -9.12
CA ILE A 3 -16.19 0.43 -10.38
C ILE A 3 -17.23 0.28 -11.50
N LYS A 4 -17.02 1.01 -12.59
CA LYS A 4 -17.85 0.95 -13.81
C LYS A 4 -17.04 0.29 -14.92
N PHE A 5 -17.64 -0.62 -15.67
CA PHE A 5 -17.00 -1.31 -16.79
C PHE A 5 -17.97 -1.50 -17.95
N PRO A 6 -17.48 -1.52 -19.20
CA PRO A 6 -18.34 -1.68 -20.37
C PRO A 6 -18.92 -3.10 -20.43
N VAL A 7 -20.21 -3.20 -20.75
CA VAL A 7 -20.92 -4.45 -21.06
C VAL A 7 -21.68 -4.30 -22.37
N VAL A 8 -22.00 -5.40 -23.04
CA VAL A 8 -22.79 -5.37 -24.28
C VAL A 8 -24.15 -4.74 -23.96
N GLY A 9 -24.40 -3.54 -24.48
CA GLY A 9 -25.63 -2.78 -24.24
C GLY A 9 -25.57 -1.73 -23.13
N GLY A 10 -24.40 -1.44 -22.52
CA GLY A 10 -24.29 -0.32 -21.57
C GLY A 10 -23.06 -0.33 -20.68
N VAL A 11 -23.18 0.32 -19.51
CA VAL A 11 -22.15 0.35 -18.47
C VAL A 11 -22.63 -0.45 -17.28
N GLY A 12 -21.92 -1.54 -16.98
CA GLY A 12 -22.11 -2.33 -15.78
C GLY A 12 -21.44 -1.65 -14.59
N GLU A 13 -22.04 -1.78 -13.42
CA GLU A 13 -21.52 -1.19 -12.20
C GLU A 13 -21.39 -2.26 -11.12
N VAL A 14 -20.19 -2.37 -10.54
CA VAL A 14 -19.92 -3.23 -9.39
C VAL A 14 -19.51 -2.36 -8.22
N GLN A 15 -20.25 -2.50 -7.13
CA GLN A 15 -19.95 -1.84 -5.87
C GLN A 15 -19.29 -2.85 -4.94
N ALA A 16 -18.01 -2.63 -4.64
CA ALA A 16 -17.30 -3.40 -3.63
C ALA A 16 -17.82 -2.99 -2.24
N ASP A 17 -18.37 -3.96 -1.51
CA ASP A 17 -18.68 -3.84 -0.09
C ASP A 17 -17.39 -3.91 0.72
N THR A 18 -16.95 -2.73 1.16
CA THR A 18 -15.72 -2.57 1.94
C THR A 18 -15.78 -3.30 3.28
N LEU A 19 -16.96 -3.43 3.90
CA LEU A 19 -17.13 -4.14 5.18
C LEU A 19 -17.01 -5.65 4.97
N GLN A 20 -17.66 -6.17 3.94
CA GLN A 20 -17.56 -7.58 3.56
C GLN A 20 -16.10 -7.94 3.21
N ALA A 21 -15.43 -7.11 2.39
CA ALA A 21 -14.03 -7.33 2.02
C ALA A 21 -13.11 -7.33 3.25
N ARG A 22 -13.30 -6.39 4.18
CA ARG A 22 -12.53 -6.33 5.43
C ARG A 22 -12.79 -7.56 6.31
N LYS A 23 -14.05 -7.99 6.44
CA LYS A 23 -14.41 -9.21 7.19
C LYS A 23 -13.74 -10.44 6.57
N CYS A 24 -13.81 -10.60 5.25
CA CYS A 24 -13.17 -11.70 4.54
C CYS A 24 -11.65 -11.72 4.74
N TYR A 25 -11.00 -10.56 4.69
CA TYR A 25 -9.56 -10.42 4.93
C TYR A 25 -9.16 -10.83 6.35
N VAL A 26 -9.87 -10.33 7.37
CA VAL A 26 -9.63 -10.68 8.78
C VAL A 26 -9.85 -12.17 9.02
N GLU A 27 -10.92 -12.75 8.46
CA GLU A 27 -11.20 -14.18 8.57
C GLU A 27 -10.15 -15.04 7.85
N ALA A 28 -9.63 -14.61 6.70
CA ALA A 28 -8.54 -15.31 6.02
C ALA A 28 -7.27 -15.36 6.89
N ILE A 29 -6.91 -14.27 7.55
CA ILE A 29 -5.78 -14.22 8.49
C ILE A 29 -6.01 -15.16 9.68
N LYS A 30 -7.22 -15.15 10.28
CA LYS A 30 -7.56 -16.04 11.39
C LYS A 30 -7.52 -17.51 10.98
N ARG A 31 -8.01 -17.85 9.79
CA ARG A 31 -7.95 -19.22 9.23
C ARG A 31 -6.51 -19.66 8.94
N GLY A 32 -5.66 -18.75 8.48
CA GLY A 32 -4.22 -19.00 8.30
C GLY A 32 -3.56 -19.36 9.63
N ARG A 33 -3.80 -18.57 10.69
CA ARG A 33 -3.30 -18.85 12.05
C ARG A 33 -3.79 -20.19 12.60
N LYS A 34 -5.09 -20.51 12.43
CA LYS A 34 -5.66 -21.79 12.90
C LYS A 34 -5.06 -23.00 12.16
N ARG A 35 -4.79 -22.89 10.86
CA ARG A 35 -4.15 -23.97 10.09
C ARG A 35 -2.73 -24.25 10.59
N ILE A 36 -1.94 -23.21 10.85
CA ILE A 36 -0.59 -23.35 11.41
C ILE A 36 -0.62 -24.00 12.80
N LEU A 37 -1.54 -23.59 13.67
CA LEU A 37 -1.69 -24.23 14.99
C LEU A 37 -2.07 -25.71 14.88
N LYS A 38 -2.91 -26.08 13.91
CA LYS A 38 -3.33 -27.47 13.66
C LYS A 38 -2.22 -28.32 13.03
N GLU A 39 -1.40 -27.73 12.17
CA GLU A 39 -0.21 -28.37 11.57
C GLU A 39 0.91 -28.55 12.60
N ALA A 40 1.03 -27.64 13.57
CA ALA A 40 1.98 -27.76 14.68
C ALA A 40 1.53 -28.77 15.76
N SER A 41 0.24 -29.09 15.86
CA SER A 41 -0.32 -29.96 16.91
C SER A 41 -0.63 -31.39 16.47
N GLY A 42 -0.46 -31.75 15.18
CA GLY A 42 -0.53 -33.14 14.72
C GLY A 42 -1.83 -33.89 15.04
N GLU A 43 -3.00 -33.23 15.00
CA GLU A 43 -4.29 -33.89 15.25
C GLU A 43 -5.15 -34.04 13.98
N GLU A 44 -5.37 -35.31 13.60
CA GLU A 44 -6.37 -35.73 12.62
C GLU A 44 -7.81 -35.50 13.12
N ASN A 45 -8.70 -35.31 12.15
CA ASN A 45 -10.10 -34.93 12.30
C ASN A 45 -10.90 -35.71 13.37
N SER A 46 -11.78 -34.99 14.07
CA SER A 46 -13.10 -35.53 14.38
C SER A 46 -14.21 -34.51 14.10
N ASN A 47 -15.18 -35.01 13.37
CA ASN A 47 -16.42 -34.43 12.88
C ASN A 47 -17.38 -34.10 14.05
N LYS A 48 -17.99 -32.90 14.11
CA LYS A 48 -19.30 -32.72 14.79
C LYS A 48 -20.20 -31.69 14.09
N GLN A 49 -21.40 -32.17 13.80
CA GLN A 49 -22.59 -31.50 13.27
C GLN A 49 -23.05 -30.29 14.08
N GLY A 50 -23.76 -29.42 13.37
CA GLY A 50 -24.09 -28.06 13.78
C GLY A 50 -25.18 -27.89 14.84
N LYS A 51 -25.31 -26.64 15.26
CA LYS A 51 -26.54 -26.04 15.80
C LYS A 51 -26.57 -24.58 15.37
N ASP A 52 -27.65 -24.22 14.68
CA ASP A 52 -28.02 -22.85 14.35
C ASP A 52 -28.29 -22.06 15.63
N SER A 53 -27.50 -21.03 15.85
CA SER A 53 -27.94 -19.80 16.50
C SER A 53 -26.97 -18.71 16.08
N MET A 54 -27.36 -17.91 15.09
CA MET A 54 -26.62 -16.73 14.63
C MET A 54 -26.52 -15.73 15.79
N PRO A 55 -25.35 -15.53 16.42
CA PRO A 55 -25.16 -14.38 17.28
C PRO A 55 -24.87 -13.20 16.35
N ARG A 56 -25.66 -12.14 16.47
CA ARG A 56 -25.38 -10.84 15.86
C ARG A 56 -23.92 -10.48 16.17
N PRO A 57 -23.02 -10.35 15.18
CA PRO A 57 -21.65 -9.97 15.48
C PRO A 57 -21.68 -8.49 15.84
N GLU A 58 -21.67 -8.22 17.15
CA GLU A 58 -21.24 -6.96 17.71
C GLU A 58 -19.80 -6.75 17.23
N LEU A 59 -19.63 -5.88 16.24
CA LEU A 59 -18.32 -5.42 15.79
C LEU A 59 -17.75 -4.57 16.93
N LYS A 60 -17.14 -5.23 17.92
CA LYS A 60 -16.11 -4.57 18.72
C LYS A 60 -15.03 -4.17 17.72
N GLU A 61 -14.82 -2.88 17.56
CA GLU A 61 -13.64 -2.32 16.91
C GLU A 61 -12.43 -2.73 17.75
N GLU A 62 -11.99 -3.98 17.60
CA GLU A 62 -10.69 -4.39 18.07
C GLU A 62 -9.68 -3.53 17.33
N ALA A 63 -8.81 -2.89 18.11
CA ALA A 63 -7.67 -2.12 17.63
C ALA A 63 -7.01 -2.84 16.45
N PRO A 64 -6.57 -2.12 15.40
CA PRO A 64 -6.07 -2.74 14.19
C PRO A 64 -5.02 -3.77 14.56
N VAL A 65 -5.37 -5.05 14.43
CA VAL A 65 -4.44 -6.15 14.68
C VAL A 65 -3.29 -5.90 13.72
N ALA A 66 -2.13 -5.56 14.26
CA ALA A 66 -0.91 -5.45 13.47
C ALA A 66 -0.80 -6.77 12.71
N VAL A 67 -0.97 -6.70 11.38
CA VAL A 67 -0.87 -7.85 10.50
C VAL A 67 0.59 -8.29 10.55
N GLN A 68 0.88 -9.25 11.42
CA GLN A 68 2.20 -9.83 11.47
C GLN A 68 2.38 -10.74 10.25
N PRO A 69 3.57 -10.75 9.63
CA PRO A 69 3.89 -11.67 8.56
C PRO A 69 3.47 -13.10 8.94
N MET A 70 2.86 -13.81 7.99
CA MET A 70 2.38 -15.18 8.20
C MET A 70 3.53 -16.15 8.48
N GLU A 71 4.75 -15.76 8.13
CA GLU A 71 5.99 -16.51 8.30
C GLU A 71 7.12 -15.56 8.73
N GLU A 72 8.13 -16.12 9.40
CA GLU A 72 9.36 -15.40 9.71
C GLU A 72 10.08 -15.00 8.40
N LEU A 73 10.66 -13.81 8.38
CA LEU A 73 11.30 -13.24 7.20
C LEU A 73 12.81 -13.16 7.43
N LEU A 74 13.59 -13.58 6.43
CA LEU A 74 15.03 -13.44 6.40
C LEU A 74 15.39 -12.13 5.70
N THR A 75 16.22 -11.33 6.34
CA THR A 75 16.79 -10.11 5.75
C THR A 75 17.96 -10.47 4.85
N VAL A 76 17.97 -9.95 3.61
CA VAL A 76 19.01 -10.19 2.62
C VAL A 76 19.52 -8.87 2.07
N GLU A 77 20.84 -8.73 2.02
CA GLU A 77 21.53 -7.62 1.35
C GLU A 77 21.52 -7.83 -0.17
N LEU A 78 20.91 -6.87 -0.87
CA LEU A 78 20.83 -6.87 -2.34
C LEU A 78 22.02 -6.21 -3.01
N ILE A 79 22.69 -5.26 -2.33
CA ILE A 79 23.93 -4.64 -2.81
C ILE A 79 25.04 -4.90 -1.78
N PRO A 80 26.10 -5.64 -2.15
CA PRO A 80 27.23 -5.87 -1.25
C PRO A 80 27.84 -4.53 -0.80
N GLY A 81 27.92 -4.32 0.51
CA GLY A 81 28.53 -3.12 1.11
C GLY A 81 27.60 -1.93 1.33
N ASP A 82 26.29 -2.07 1.07
CA ASP A 82 25.30 -1.02 1.33
C ASP A 82 24.23 -1.52 2.31
N PRO A 83 24.32 -1.17 3.61
CA PRO A 83 23.44 -1.70 4.66
C PRO A 83 21.99 -1.23 4.54
N ASP A 84 21.75 -0.15 3.80
CA ASP A 84 20.41 0.41 3.61
C ASP A 84 19.64 -0.32 2.49
N LYS A 85 20.33 -1.14 1.68
CA LYS A 85 19.75 -1.84 0.52
C LYS A 85 19.46 -3.30 0.80
N ILE A 86 18.55 -3.50 1.75
CA ILE A 86 18.09 -4.82 2.19
C ILE A 86 16.66 -5.12 1.73
N THR A 87 16.36 -6.40 1.55
CA THR A 87 15.00 -6.89 1.33
C THR A 87 14.69 -8.05 2.28
N LYS A 88 13.42 -8.41 2.40
CA LYS A 88 12.95 -9.50 3.26
C LYS A 88 12.35 -10.61 2.40
N ILE A 89 12.84 -11.84 2.58
CA ILE A 89 12.34 -13.04 1.90
C ILE A 89 11.80 -14.06 2.91
N GLY A 90 10.89 -14.95 2.50
CA GLY A 90 10.31 -15.95 3.39
C GLY A 90 11.34 -16.94 3.93
N SER A 91 11.32 -17.24 5.23
CA SER A 91 12.29 -18.16 5.86
C SER A 91 12.08 -19.63 5.50
N LYS A 92 10.88 -20.03 5.07
CA LYS A 92 10.52 -21.44 4.81
C LYS A 92 10.79 -21.91 3.37
N MET A 93 11.56 -21.15 2.59
CA MET A 93 11.96 -21.58 1.24
C MET A 93 13.11 -22.58 1.31
N LYS A 94 13.07 -23.60 0.44
CA LYS A 94 14.20 -24.52 0.21
C LYS A 94 15.45 -23.74 -0.19
N GLU A 95 16.63 -24.23 0.20
CA GLU A 95 17.90 -23.53 0.01
C GLU A 95 18.20 -23.22 -1.47
N ASP A 96 17.96 -24.19 -2.36
CA ASP A 96 18.12 -24.05 -3.81
C ASP A 96 17.28 -22.91 -4.40
N VAL A 97 16.00 -22.87 -4.05
CA VAL A 97 15.07 -21.82 -4.52
C VAL A 97 15.43 -20.48 -3.90
N ARG A 98 15.81 -20.48 -2.62
CA ARG A 98 16.22 -19.26 -1.90
C ARG A 98 17.41 -18.59 -2.59
N GLU A 99 18.46 -19.34 -2.90
CA GLU A 99 19.62 -18.81 -3.60
C GLU A 99 19.28 -18.27 -4.99
N GLN A 100 18.41 -18.97 -5.74
CA GLN A 100 17.94 -18.50 -7.04
C GLN A 100 17.19 -17.16 -6.93
N VAL A 101 16.31 -17.03 -5.94
CA VAL A 101 15.57 -15.78 -5.68
C VAL A 101 16.54 -14.65 -5.30
N ILE A 102 17.46 -14.90 -4.38
CA ILE A 102 18.46 -13.88 -3.98
C ILE A 102 19.28 -13.42 -5.19
N ASN A 103 19.77 -14.37 -6.00
CA ASN A 103 20.53 -14.03 -7.20
C ASN A 103 19.70 -13.25 -8.22
N CYS A 104 18.42 -13.59 -8.39
CA CYS A 104 17.50 -12.85 -9.25
C CYS A 104 17.32 -11.40 -8.75
N LEU A 105 17.07 -11.21 -7.45
CA LEU A 105 16.88 -9.89 -6.86
C LEU A 105 18.15 -9.04 -6.95
N ARG A 106 19.34 -9.64 -6.76
CA ARG A 106 20.63 -8.96 -6.91
C ARG A 106 20.94 -8.58 -8.35
N LYS A 107 20.57 -9.43 -9.32
CA LYS A 107 20.73 -9.15 -10.76
C LYS A 107 19.87 -7.98 -11.21
N ASN A 108 18.66 -7.85 -10.65
CA ASN A 108 17.71 -6.78 -10.96
C ASN A 108 17.67 -5.71 -9.85
N LYS A 109 18.81 -5.37 -9.24
CA LYS A 109 18.87 -4.41 -8.12
C LYS A 109 18.45 -2.98 -8.50
N ASP A 110 18.46 -2.68 -9.78
CA ASP A 110 18.11 -1.41 -10.43
C ASP A 110 16.59 -1.19 -10.54
N ILE A 111 15.78 -2.24 -10.47
CA ILE A 111 14.31 -2.11 -10.51
C ILE A 111 13.71 -1.57 -9.19
N PHE A 112 14.52 -1.54 -8.11
CA PHE A 112 14.08 -1.13 -6.80
C PHE A 112 14.24 0.38 -6.61
N ALA A 113 13.22 0.99 -6.02
CA ALA A 113 13.26 2.38 -5.63
C ALA A 113 13.85 2.54 -4.23
N TRP A 114 15.17 2.67 -4.15
CA TRP A 114 15.90 2.84 -2.88
C TRP A 114 15.70 4.23 -2.28
N THR A 115 15.63 5.23 -3.15
CA THR A 115 15.42 6.63 -2.83
C THR A 115 14.25 7.18 -3.64
N SER A 116 13.75 8.35 -3.26
CA SER A 116 12.68 9.02 -4.02
C SER A 116 13.10 9.39 -5.44
N LYS A 117 14.41 9.48 -5.74
CA LYS A 117 14.91 9.75 -7.09
C LYS A 117 14.77 8.54 -8.01
N ASP A 118 14.90 7.33 -7.46
CA ASP A 118 14.82 6.08 -8.23
C ASP A 118 13.38 5.78 -8.70
N LEU A 119 12.38 6.51 -8.17
CA LEU A 119 11.01 6.52 -8.68
C LEU A 119 10.93 7.40 -9.93
N GLU A 120 11.70 7.06 -10.96
CA GLU A 120 11.58 7.68 -12.27
C GLU A 120 10.30 7.16 -12.93
N GLY A 121 9.35 8.07 -13.15
CA GLY A 121 8.10 7.74 -13.83
C GLY A 121 8.33 7.39 -15.30
N ILE A 122 7.25 7.04 -16.00
CA ILE A 122 7.31 6.90 -17.46
C ILE A 122 7.51 8.30 -18.06
N ASP A 123 8.40 8.42 -19.04
CA ASP A 123 8.66 9.68 -19.74
C ASP A 123 7.33 10.26 -20.31
N PRO A 124 6.98 11.52 -20.01
CA PRO A 124 5.77 12.15 -20.51
C PRO A 124 5.64 12.15 -22.05
N SER A 125 6.75 12.08 -22.78
CA SER A 125 6.77 11.94 -24.23
C SER A 125 6.28 10.58 -24.73
N VAL A 126 6.37 9.55 -23.89
CA VAL A 126 5.88 8.19 -24.20
C VAL A 126 4.38 8.10 -23.91
N ILE A 127 3.97 8.46 -22.70
CA ILE A 127 2.56 8.48 -22.30
C ILE A 127 2.32 9.51 -21.21
N THR A 128 1.27 10.31 -21.38
CA THR A 128 0.81 11.27 -20.38
C THR A 128 -0.66 11.04 -20.10
N HIS A 129 -1.04 11.05 -18.82
CA HIS A 129 -2.44 11.04 -18.41
C HIS A 129 -3.02 12.45 -18.51
N HIS A 130 -4.13 12.59 -19.24
CA HIS A 130 -4.89 13.84 -19.29
C HIS A 130 -6.14 13.71 -18.41
N LEU A 131 -6.31 14.62 -17.46
CA LEU A 131 -7.54 14.69 -16.67
C LEU A 131 -8.62 15.37 -17.51
N ASN A 132 -9.64 14.62 -17.91
CA ASN A 132 -10.76 15.19 -18.67
C ASN A 132 -11.72 15.93 -17.71
N LEU A 133 -11.64 17.25 -17.71
CA LEU A 133 -12.48 18.13 -16.89
C LEU A 133 -13.64 18.68 -17.72
N ASP A 134 -14.81 18.80 -17.10
CA ASP A 134 -15.94 19.50 -17.71
C ASP A 134 -15.58 21.00 -17.85
N PRO A 135 -15.60 21.56 -19.07
CA PRO A 135 -15.19 22.95 -19.32
C PRO A 135 -16.11 23.99 -18.65
N THR A 136 -17.30 23.59 -18.19
CA THR A 136 -18.20 24.47 -17.46
C THR A 136 -17.79 24.68 -16.00
N ILE A 137 -16.90 23.83 -15.46
CA ILE A 137 -16.44 23.91 -14.08
C ILE A 137 -15.36 24.97 -13.93
N LYS A 138 -15.61 25.91 -13.01
CA LYS A 138 -14.66 26.98 -12.69
C LYS A 138 -13.50 26.46 -11.84
N PRO A 139 -12.24 26.85 -12.15
CA PRO A 139 -11.10 26.58 -11.29
C PRO A 139 -11.27 27.14 -9.89
N VAL A 140 -10.80 26.39 -8.88
CA VAL A 140 -10.86 26.79 -7.48
C VAL A 140 -9.45 27.03 -6.94
N LYS A 141 -9.21 28.24 -6.44
CA LYS A 141 -8.00 28.60 -5.67
C LYS A 141 -8.33 28.67 -4.20
N GLN A 142 -7.90 27.67 -3.44
CA GLN A 142 -8.04 27.71 -1.99
C GLN A 142 -7.08 28.75 -1.40
N LYS A 143 -7.59 29.53 -0.43
CA LYS A 143 -6.76 30.46 0.34
C LYS A 143 -5.69 29.69 1.09
N LYS A 144 -4.43 30.12 0.98
CA LYS A 144 -3.29 29.50 1.66
C LYS A 144 -3.54 29.41 3.17
N ARG A 145 -3.43 28.21 3.72
CA ARG A 145 -3.51 27.97 5.16
C ARG A 145 -2.18 28.37 5.82
N HIS A 146 -2.26 29.09 6.94
CA HIS A 146 -1.10 29.36 7.78
C HIS A 146 -0.88 28.16 8.72
N PHE A 147 0.35 27.63 8.75
CA PHE A 147 0.75 26.60 9.71
C PHE A 147 1.68 27.19 10.76
N ARG A 148 1.87 26.44 11.85
CA ARG A 148 2.90 26.79 12.83
C ARG A 148 4.29 26.55 12.21
N PRO A 149 5.34 27.27 12.65
CA PRO A 149 6.69 27.14 12.09
C PRO A 149 7.22 25.71 12.05
N GLU A 150 6.91 24.90 13.06
CA GLU A 150 7.30 23.47 13.11
C GLU A 150 6.71 22.68 11.93
N LYS A 151 5.43 22.88 11.63
CA LYS A 151 4.72 22.22 10.54
C LYS A 151 5.16 22.74 9.18
N ASP A 152 5.41 24.04 9.07
CA ASP A 152 5.95 24.64 7.84
C ASP A 152 7.32 24.07 7.48
N LYS A 153 8.21 23.83 8.46
CA LYS A 153 9.50 23.16 8.22
C LYS A 153 9.33 21.76 7.64
N ILE A 154 8.40 20.97 8.17
CA ILE A 154 8.09 19.63 7.65
C ILE A 154 7.58 19.71 6.21
N ILE A 155 6.64 20.62 5.94
CA ILE A 155 6.09 20.84 4.59
C ILE A 155 7.20 21.24 3.62
N GLN A 156 8.06 22.20 4.00
CA GLN A 156 9.18 22.63 3.17
C GLN A 156 10.18 21.51 2.91
N GLY A 157 10.52 20.70 3.92
CA GLY A 157 11.41 19.56 3.77
C GLY A 157 10.89 18.55 2.75
N GLU A 158 9.61 18.18 2.84
CA GLU A 158 9.00 17.23 1.91
C GLU A 158 8.86 17.83 0.50
N VAL A 159 8.46 19.10 0.36
CA VAL A 159 8.39 19.78 -0.94
C VAL A 159 9.75 19.84 -1.61
N ASN A 160 10.81 20.19 -0.87
CA ASN A 160 12.17 20.23 -1.40
C ASN A 160 12.65 18.84 -1.84
N LYS A 161 12.28 17.78 -1.10
CA LYS A 161 12.58 16.40 -1.46
C LYS A 161 11.91 16.00 -2.78
N LEU A 162 10.62 16.33 -2.94
CA LEU A 162 9.87 16.07 -4.19
C LEU A 162 10.40 16.90 -5.37
N LEU A 163 10.79 18.16 -5.14
CA LEU A 163 11.43 19.01 -6.15
C LEU A 163 12.78 18.44 -6.58
N ALA A 164 13.63 18.01 -5.64
CA ALA A 164 14.92 17.42 -5.93
C ALA A 164 14.82 16.06 -6.65
N ALA A 165 13.69 15.36 -6.50
CA ALA A 165 13.36 14.15 -7.24
C ALA A 165 12.72 14.41 -8.62
N GLY A 166 12.39 15.66 -8.94
CA GLY A 166 11.71 16.02 -10.20
C GLY A 166 10.24 15.59 -10.28
N HIS A 167 9.65 15.12 -9.17
CA HIS A 167 8.25 14.67 -9.12
C HIS A 167 7.25 15.82 -9.14
N VAL A 168 7.66 16.98 -8.63
CA VAL A 168 6.89 18.22 -8.68
C VAL A 168 7.73 19.31 -9.33
N ARG A 169 7.04 20.30 -9.90
CA ARG A 169 7.67 21.46 -10.55
C ARG A 169 6.94 22.74 -10.16
N GLU A 170 7.65 23.85 -10.21
CA GLU A 170 7.05 25.15 -10.00
C GLU A 170 6.16 25.53 -11.20
N ILE A 171 5.02 26.16 -10.92
CA ILE A 171 4.09 26.68 -11.92
C ILE A 171 3.77 28.14 -11.62
N GLN A 172 3.82 28.97 -12.66
CA GLN A 172 3.45 30.37 -12.56
C GLN A 172 1.95 30.53 -12.76
N PHE A 173 1.32 31.35 -11.91
CA PHE A 173 -0.10 31.72 -12.00
C PHE A 173 -1.10 30.53 -12.04
N PRO A 174 -1.08 29.60 -11.05
CA PRO A 174 -1.97 28.44 -11.05
C PRO A 174 -3.45 28.85 -10.98
N GLU A 175 -4.29 28.25 -11.82
CA GLU A 175 -5.75 28.41 -11.76
C GLU A 175 -6.41 27.54 -10.68
N TRP A 176 -5.81 26.38 -10.41
CA TRP A 176 -6.21 25.43 -9.37
C TRP A 176 -5.19 25.45 -8.23
N LEU A 177 -5.65 25.67 -7.00
CA LEU A 177 -4.77 25.64 -5.83
C LEU A 177 -5.48 24.94 -4.68
N SER A 178 -4.83 23.93 -4.11
CA SER A 178 -5.29 23.23 -2.91
C SER A 178 -4.30 23.41 -1.76
N ASN A 179 -4.82 23.39 -0.53
CA ASN A 179 -3.99 23.44 0.66
C ASN A 179 -3.35 22.08 0.95
N VAL A 180 -2.09 22.10 1.41
CA VAL A 180 -1.39 20.92 1.92
C VAL A 180 -2.04 20.45 3.22
N VAL A 181 -2.11 19.13 3.41
CA VAL A 181 -2.63 18.51 4.64
C VAL A 181 -1.54 17.62 5.21
N LEU A 182 -1.16 17.86 6.47
CA LEU A 182 -0.23 17.00 7.20
C LEU A 182 -1.01 15.84 7.84
N VAL A 183 -0.56 14.62 7.58
CA VAL A 183 -1.11 13.39 8.14
C VAL A 183 0.01 12.67 8.88
N PRO A 184 -0.15 12.38 10.18
CA PRO A 184 0.85 11.61 10.93
C PRO A 184 0.87 10.17 10.42
N LYS A 185 2.06 9.67 10.06
CA LYS A 185 2.24 8.26 9.71
C LYS A 185 2.39 7.43 10.98
N PRO A 186 1.75 6.25 11.07
CA PRO A 186 1.95 5.35 12.20
C PRO A 186 3.42 4.89 12.23
N GLY A 187 4.13 5.19 13.32
CA GLY A 187 5.51 4.75 13.57
C GLY A 187 6.59 5.82 13.44
N GLU A 188 6.28 7.00 12.89
CA GLU A 188 7.15 8.17 12.93
C GLU A 188 6.66 9.12 14.05
N LYS A 189 7.54 9.46 15.00
CA LYS A 189 7.27 10.44 16.06
C LYS A 189 7.36 11.86 15.56
#